data_AF-A0A3C1Q1F5-F1
#
_entry.id   AF-A0A3C1Q1F5-F1
#
_cell.length_a   1.000
_cell.length_b   1.000
_cell.length_c   1.000
_cell.angle_alpha   90.00
_cell.angle_beta   90.00
_cell.angle_gamma   90.00
#
_symmetry.space_group_name_H-M   'P 1'
#
loop_
_entity.id
_entity.type
_entity.pdbx_description
1 polymer ?
#
loop_
_entity_poly.entity_id
_entity_poly.type
_entity_poly.pdbx_seq_one_letter_code
_entity_poly.pdbx_strand_id
1 'polypeptide(L)'
;MKVYFLRRLLLVPLTVLGVTFLVFAITRVMPGSPLERELQAAAAGTSEGGGGGGSGGQSGALSEEQIESFEREYLYDKNVVVAYMTWLGLYPRERLYSDAEFKPAKQGGQLSEEIIGGSYVEDPDTQVEVSLAGIGRPVLVQRKDGEIEWAKYIERSKPRDKWKDISEDGWEYRYETAQERFEVHKKREGGETKRTVENYLPRVSIYKSRISGLLQGDMG
;
A
#
# COMPACT_ATOMS: atom_id res chain seq x y z
N MET A 1 -34.35 36.68 13.95
CA MET A 1 -34.15 36.15 12.57
C MET A 1 -32.76 35.56 12.35
N LYS A 2 -31.65 36.27 12.68
CA LYS A 2 -30.27 35.76 12.51
C LYS A 2 -30.00 34.40 13.17
N VAL A 3 -30.44 34.21 14.42
CA VAL A 3 -30.22 32.95 15.18
C VAL A 3 -30.90 31.75 14.51
N TYR A 4 -32.11 31.93 13.95
CA TYR A 4 -32.82 30.88 13.24
C TYR A 4 -32.13 30.54 11.91
N PHE A 5 -31.64 31.56 11.20
CA PHE A 5 -30.88 31.38 9.97
C PHE A 5 -29.55 30.64 10.24
N LEU A 6 -28.81 31.01 11.27
CA LEU A 6 -27.58 30.31 11.68
C LEU A 6 -27.84 28.87 12.13
N ARG A 7 -28.92 28.62 12.90
CA ARG A 7 -29.30 27.26 13.30
C ARG A 7 -29.60 26.38 12.09
N ARG A 8 -30.39 26.88 11.13
CA ARG A 8 -30.73 26.14 9.92
C ARG A 8 -29.51 25.97 9.01
N LEU A 9 -28.66 26.99 8.88
CA LEU A 9 -27.42 26.93 8.09
C LEU A 9 -26.41 25.93 8.68
N LEU A 10 -26.32 25.79 10.01
CA LEU A 10 -25.43 24.83 10.67
C LEU A 10 -25.99 23.40 10.64
N LEU A 11 -27.32 23.25 10.67
CA LEU A 11 -27.98 21.94 10.55
C LEU A 11 -27.79 21.31 9.17
N VAL A 12 -27.73 22.09 8.09
CA VAL A 12 -27.53 21.56 6.72
C VAL A 12 -26.25 20.73 6.59
N PRO A 13 -25.04 21.24 6.85
CA PRO A 13 -23.82 20.44 6.74
C PRO A 13 -23.82 19.26 7.72
N LEU A 14 -24.40 19.41 8.92
CA LEU A 14 -24.54 18.31 9.87
C LEU A 14 -25.41 17.17 9.32
N THR A 15 -26.54 17.50 8.68
CA THR A 15 -27.41 16.48 8.07
C THR A 15 -26.76 15.82 6.85
N VAL A 16 -26.05 16.57 6.02
CA VAL A 16 -25.31 16.02 4.87
C VAL A 16 -24.20 15.08 5.34
N LEU A 17 -23.44 15.46 6.36
CA LEU A 17 -22.43 14.59 6.98
C LEU A 17 -23.08 13.32 7.56
N GLY A 18 -24.20 13.46 8.27
CA GLY A 18 -24.92 12.30 8.81
C GLY A 18 -25.40 11.31 7.75
N VAL A 19 -26.02 11.80 6.68
CA VAL A 19 -26.50 10.94 5.58
C VAL A 19 -25.35 10.33 4.80
N THR A 20 -24.29 11.09 4.51
CA THR A 20 -23.10 10.55 3.81
C THR A 20 -22.37 9.51 4.64
N PHE A 21 -22.26 9.70 5.96
CA PHE A 21 -21.72 8.69 6.87
C PHE A 21 -22.58 7.43 6.88
N LEU A 22 -23.91 7.56 6.86
CA LEU A 22 -24.82 6.41 6.78
C LEU A 22 -24.58 5.62 5.48
N VAL A 23 -24.49 6.31 4.33
CA VAL A 23 -24.17 5.68 3.04
C VAL A 23 -22.81 4.96 3.12
N PHE A 24 -21.77 5.63 3.63
CA PHE A 24 -20.44 5.05 3.80
C PHE A 24 -20.46 3.79 4.69
N ALA A 25 -21.13 3.85 5.83
CA ALA A 25 -21.26 2.72 6.75
C ALA A 25 -21.96 1.53 6.09
N ILE A 26 -23.05 1.79 5.34
CA ILE A 26 -23.76 0.75 4.60
C ILE A 26 -22.84 0.13 3.55
N THR A 27 -22.07 0.92 2.78
CA THR A 27 -21.14 0.38 1.76
C THR A 27 -20.03 -0.49 2.35
N ARG A 28 -19.63 -0.26 3.60
CA ARG A 28 -18.58 -1.06 4.26
C ARG A 28 -19.08 -2.37 4.84
N VAL A 29 -20.33 -2.42 5.29
CA VAL A 29 -20.94 -3.60 5.93
C VAL A 29 -21.70 -4.46 4.90
N MET A 30 -21.79 -3.99 3.66
CA MET A 30 -22.51 -4.70 2.61
C MET A 30 -21.83 -6.05 2.33
N PRO A 31 -22.55 -7.18 2.48
CA PRO A 31 -21.98 -8.50 2.22
C PRO A 31 -21.62 -8.65 0.74
N GLY A 32 -20.44 -9.20 0.45
CA GLY A 32 -19.90 -9.29 -0.90
C GLY A 32 -19.16 -8.02 -1.34
N SER A 33 -18.38 -7.42 -0.43
CA SER A 33 -17.47 -6.32 -0.76
C SER A 33 -16.53 -6.73 -1.91
N PRO A 34 -16.02 -5.79 -2.73
CA PRO A 34 -15.11 -6.13 -3.82
C PRO A 34 -13.90 -6.96 -3.36
N LEU A 35 -13.37 -6.67 -2.17
CA LEU A 35 -12.31 -7.47 -1.55
C LEU A 35 -12.74 -8.93 -1.33
N GLU A 36 -13.94 -9.17 -0.76
CA GLU A 36 -14.47 -10.53 -0.59
C GLU A 36 -14.69 -11.23 -1.94
N ARG A 37 -15.12 -10.50 -2.97
CA ARG A 37 -15.31 -11.07 -4.32
C ARG A 37 -14.00 -11.48 -4.96
N GLU A 38 -12.96 -10.65 -4.85
CA GLU A 38 -11.62 -10.98 -5.35
C GLU A 38 -11.01 -12.14 -4.55
N LEU A 39 -11.15 -12.14 -3.22
CA LEU A 39 -10.73 -13.27 -2.38
C LEU A 39 -11.47 -14.56 -2.73
N GLN A 40 -12.79 -14.48 -2.94
CA GLN A 40 -13.61 -15.62 -3.37
C GLN A 40 -13.27 -16.05 -4.80
N ALA A 41 -13.00 -15.12 -5.72
CA ALA A 41 -12.62 -15.40 -7.10
C ALA A 41 -11.25 -16.07 -7.18
N ALA A 42 -10.27 -15.62 -6.38
CA ALA A 42 -8.99 -16.30 -6.25
C ALA A 42 -9.16 -17.71 -5.65
N ALA A 43 -9.94 -17.83 -4.57
CA ALA A 43 -10.25 -19.11 -3.95
C ALA A 43 -10.98 -20.08 -4.91
N ALA A 44 -11.90 -19.58 -5.74
CA ALA A 44 -12.66 -20.37 -6.72
C ALA A 44 -11.82 -20.71 -7.96
N GLY A 45 -11.00 -19.78 -8.47
CA GLY A 45 -10.09 -19.98 -9.60
C GLY A 45 -9.00 -21.03 -9.32
N THR A 46 -8.74 -21.31 -8.04
CA THR A 46 -7.90 -22.42 -7.59
C THR A 46 -8.50 -23.80 -7.90
N SER A 47 -9.83 -23.89 -8.07
CA SER A 47 -10.54 -25.17 -8.26
C SER A 47 -10.70 -25.63 -9.71
N GLU A 48 -10.44 -24.78 -10.72
CA GLU A 48 -10.78 -25.10 -12.13
C GLU A 48 -9.66 -25.00 -13.18
N GLY A 49 -8.41 -24.67 -12.87
CA GLY A 49 -7.41 -24.45 -13.93
C GLY A 49 -5.96 -24.76 -13.59
N GLY A 50 -5.50 -25.96 -13.95
CA GLY A 50 -4.07 -26.27 -14.03
C GLY A 50 -3.42 -25.68 -15.29
N GLY A 51 -2.30 -24.97 -15.10
CA GLY A 51 -1.27 -24.76 -16.13
C GLY A 51 -0.89 -23.30 -16.41
N GLY A 52 0.34 -22.90 -16.04
CA GLY A 52 1.00 -21.73 -16.65
C GLY A 52 1.96 -20.90 -15.79
N GLY A 53 3.07 -21.49 -15.34
CA GLY A 53 4.41 -20.87 -15.13
C GLY A 53 4.58 -19.51 -14.45
N GLY A 54 5.17 -19.51 -13.26
CA GLY A 54 5.86 -18.33 -12.69
C GLY A 54 6.04 -18.36 -11.17
N SER A 55 7.19 -18.87 -10.72
CA SER A 55 7.89 -18.65 -9.43
C SER A 55 7.10 -18.49 -8.11
N GLY A 56 7.35 -19.40 -7.16
CA GLY A 56 7.12 -19.19 -5.72
C GLY A 56 5.82 -19.78 -5.18
N GLY A 57 5.87 -21.00 -4.65
CA GLY A 57 4.70 -21.78 -4.25
C GLY A 57 3.89 -21.19 -3.08
N GLN A 58 2.62 -20.87 -3.37
CA GLN A 58 1.47 -21.20 -2.52
C GLN A 58 0.22 -21.24 -3.41
N SER A 59 -0.40 -22.40 -3.53
CA SER A 59 -1.53 -22.66 -4.44
C SER A 59 -2.70 -21.68 -4.22
N GLY A 60 -2.96 -20.85 -5.22
CA GLY A 60 -4.30 -20.33 -5.55
C GLY A 60 -4.95 -19.27 -4.65
N ALA A 61 -4.43 -19.01 -3.45
CA ALA A 61 -4.83 -17.86 -2.65
C ALA A 61 -4.16 -16.58 -3.19
N LEU A 62 -4.86 -15.43 -3.13
CA LEU A 62 -4.24 -14.11 -3.39
C LEU A 62 -2.97 -13.99 -2.54
N SER A 63 -1.89 -13.45 -3.11
CA SER A 63 -0.69 -13.16 -2.32
C SER A 63 -1.01 -12.13 -1.24
N GLU A 64 -0.28 -12.16 -0.13
CA GLU A 64 -0.50 -11.21 0.97
C GLU A 64 -0.33 -9.75 0.52
N GLU A 65 0.56 -9.51 -0.43
CA GLU A 65 0.79 -8.21 -1.06
C GLU A 65 -0.42 -7.78 -1.89
N GLN A 66 -1.05 -8.70 -2.62
CA GLN A 66 -2.28 -8.42 -3.37
C GLN A 66 -3.42 -8.06 -2.43
N ILE A 67 -3.63 -8.83 -1.37
CA ILE A 67 -4.66 -8.55 -0.35
C ILE A 67 -4.44 -7.15 0.23
N GLU A 68 -3.20 -6.82 0.59
CA GLU A 68 -2.86 -5.52 1.13
C GLU A 68 -3.11 -4.38 0.12
N SER A 69 -2.78 -4.59 -1.15
CA SER A 69 -3.05 -3.60 -2.20
C SER A 69 -4.55 -3.30 -2.33
N PHE A 70 -5.40 -4.32 -2.22
CA PHE A 70 -6.86 -4.16 -2.22
C PHE A 70 -7.36 -3.48 -0.95
N GLU A 71 -6.84 -3.86 0.21
CA GLU A 71 -7.20 -3.23 1.47
C GLU A 71 -6.90 -1.72 1.43
N ARG A 72 -5.75 -1.32 0.89
CA ARG A 72 -5.38 0.09 0.70
C ARG A 72 -6.32 0.80 -0.27
N GLU A 73 -6.65 0.19 -1.40
CA GLU A 73 -7.55 0.77 -2.40
C GLU A 73 -8.95 1.04 -1.82
N TYR A 74 -9.49 0.12 -1.02
CA TYR A 74 -10.79 0.27 -0.37
C TYR A 74 -10.74 0.93 1.02
N LEU A 75 -9.56 1.42 1.42
CA LEU A 75 -9.29 2.08 2.70
C LEU A 75 -9.56 1.19 3.93
N TYR A 76 -9.57 -0.14 3.76
CA TYR A 76 -9.74 -1.11 4.85
C TYR A 76 -8.50 -1.17 5.76
N ASP A 77 -7.35 -0.72 5.28
CA ASP A 77 -6.11 -0.52 6.05
C ASP A 77 -6.27 0.58 7.13
N LYS A 78 -7.17 1.55 6.91
CA LYS A 78 -7.33 2.73 7.79
C LYS A 78 -8.50 2.57 8.78
N ASN A 79 -8.38 3.24 9.92
CA ASN A 79 -9.49 3.37 10.87
C ASN A 79 -10.73 3.98 10.19
N VAL A 80 -11.93 3.54 10.57
CA VAL A 80 -13.22 3.97 10.01
C VAL A 80 -13.34 5.50 9.89
N VAL A 81 -12.87 6.25 10.89
CA VAL A 81 -12.93 7.73 10.88
C VAL A 81 -12.02 8.30 9.79
N VAL A 82 -10.78 7.84 9.71
CA VAL A 82 -9.81 8.30 8.70
C VAL A 82 -10.30 7.90 7.31
N ALA A 83 -10.77 6.67 7.15
CA ALA A 83 -11.31 6.18 5.89
C ALA A 83 -12.52 6.98 5.43
N TYR A 84 -13.45 7.35 6.34
CA TYR A 84 -14.58 8.21 6.00
C TYR A 84 -14.12 9.61 5.59
N MET A 85 -13.15 10.20 6.29
CA MET A 85 -12.60 11.51 5.93
C MET A 85 -11.88 11.46 4.58
N THR A 86 -11.11 10.41 4.29
CA THR A 86 -10.49 10.19 2.97
C THR A 86 -11.53 9.98 1.89
N TRP A 87 -12.57 9.18 2.15
CA TRP A 87 -13.66 8.93 1.20
C TRP A 87 -14.46 10.20 0.89
N LEU A 88 -14.74 11.02 1.90
CA LEU A 88 -15.40 12.32 1.73
C LEU A 88 -14.48 13.32 0.99
N GLY A 89 -13.16 13.14 1.06
CA GLY A 89 -12.18 14.03 0.45
C GLY A 89 -11.72 15.16 1.37
N LEU A 90 -11.78 14.94 2.68
CA LEU A 90 -11.22 15.83 3.72
C LEU A 90 -9.81 15.40 4.17
N TYR A 91 -9.40 14.17 3.88
CA TYR A 91 -8.09 13.63 4.20
C TYR A 91 -7.40 13.11 2.92
N PRO A 92 -6.06 13.23 2.78
CA PRO A 92 -5.37 12.71 1.61
C PRO A 92 -5.57 11.20 1.43
N ARG A 93 -5.69 10.78 0.18
CA ARG A 93 -5.62 9.39 -0.23
C ARG A 93 -4.22 9.11 -0.78
N GLU A 94 -3.62 8.04 -0.30
CA GLU A 94 -2.37 7.50 -0.81
C GLU A 94 -2.67 6.65 -2.06
N ARG A 95 -1.94 6.86 -3.15
CA ARG A 95 -2.13 6.20 -4.45
C ARG A 95 -0.80 5.83 -5.09
N LEU A 96 -0.85 5.05 -6.16
CA LEU A 96 0.33 4.64 -6.93
C LEU A 96 1.36 3.94 -6.03
N TYR A 97 0.90 3.00 -5.21
CA TYR A 97 1.78 2.23 -4.34
C TYR A 97 2.73 1.36 -5.15
N SER A 98 4.00 1.43 -4.80
CA SER A 98 5.05 0.52 -5.23
C SER A 98 5.79 0.03 -4.00
N ASP A 99 5.72 -1.27 -3.76
CA ASP A 99 6.39 -1.92 -2.64
C ASP A 99 7.59 -2.71 -3.15
N ALA A 100 8.69 -2.67 -2.42
CA ALA A 100 9.80 -3.61 -2.63
C ALA A 100 10.46 -3.99 -1.31
N GLU A 101 10.82 -5.25 -1.18
CA GLU A 101 11.45 -5.81 0.01
C GLU A 101 12.98 -5.71 -0.08
N PHE A 102 13.62 -5.36 1.02
CA PHE A 102 15.08 -5.42 1.15
C PHE A 102 15.49 -6.88 1.38
N LYS A 103 15.82 -7.59 0.30
CA LYS A 103 16.24 -8.99 0.34
C LYS A 103 17.74 -9.06 0.64
N PRO A 104 18.16 -9.54 1.82
CA PRO A 104 19.57 -9.59 2.14
C PRO A 104 20.30 -10.62 1.28
N ALA A 105 21.58 -10.36 0.95
CA ALA A 105 22.39 -11.24 0.11
C ALA A 105 22.55 -12.67 0.66
N LYS A 106 22.36 -12.84 1.97
CA LYS A 106 22.42 -14.12 2.67
C LYS A 106 21.16 -14.30 3.51
N GLN A 107 20.35 -15.31 3.17
CA GLN A 107 19.24 -15.75 3.99
C GLN A 107 19.59 -17.13 4.57
N GLY A 108 19.81 -17.21 5.88
CA GLY A 108 20.05 -18.50 6.57
C GLY A 108 21.31 -19.27 6.11
N GLY A 109 22.34 -18.58 5.58
CA GLY A 109 23.58 -19.20 5.11
C GLY A 109 23.58 -19.65 3.64
N GLN A 110 22.47 -19.46 2.92
CA GLN A 110 22.39 -19.64 1.47
C GLN A 110 22.43 -18.26 0.78
N LEU A 111 23.14 -18.18 -0.34
CA LEU A 111 23.11 -17.00 -1.22
C LEU A 111 21.69 -16.88 -1.76
N SER A 112 21.05 -15.72 -1.59
CA SER A 112 19.73 -15.48 -2.17
C SER A 112 19.84 -15.53 -3.70
N GLU A 113 19.29 -16.55 -4.36
CA GLU A 113 19.22 -16.63 -5.84
C GLU A 113 18.31 -15.54 -6.43
N GLU A 114 17.45 -14.97 -5.60
CA GLU A 114 16.47 -13.95 -5.96
C GLU A 114 17.03 -12.53 -5.73
N ILE A 115 18.22 -12.25 -6.26
CA ILE A 115 18.68 -10.86 -6.45
C ILE A 115 17.83 -10.28 -7.59
N ILE A 116 16.60 -9.88 -7.29
CA ILE A 116 15.82 -8.98 -8.14
C ILE A 116 16.42 -7.59 -7.91
N GLY A 117 17.61 -7.39 -8.44
CA GLY A 117 18.31 -6.12 -8.44
C GLY A 117 18.86 -5.93 -9.84
N GLY A 118 18.35 -4.94 -10.56
CA GLY A 118 19.04 -4.48 -11.76
C GLY A 118 20.48 -4.09 -11.41
N SER A 119 21.30 -3.90 -12.43
CA SER A 119 22.74 -3.59 -12.38
C SER A 119 23.16 -2.34 -11.57
N TYR A 120 22.26 -1.76 -10.76
CA TYR A 120 22.40 -0.51 -10.02
C TYR A 120 22.35 -0.70 -8.49
N VAL A 121 21.89 -1.86 -8.00
CA VAL A 121 21.91 -2.21 -6.57
C VAL A 121 23.34 -2.61 -6.21
N GLU A 122 24.03 -1.77 -5.43
CA GLU A 122 25.41 -2.04 -5.01
C GLU A 122 25.46 -2.96 -3.78
N ASP A 123 24.56 -2.71 -2.83
CA ASP A 123 24.44 -3.48 -1.60
C ASP A 123 22.97 -3.86 -1.40
N PRO A 124 22.59 -5.13 -1.64
CA PRO A 124 21.19 -5.58 -1.52
C PRO A 124 20.67 -5.56 -0.08
N ASP A 125 21.57 -5.53 0.92
CA ASP A 125 21.15 -5.43 2.32
C ASP A 125 20.63 -4.02 2.64
N THR A 126 21.12 -3.00 1.92
CA THR A 126 20.77 -1.58 2.17
C THR A 126 20.06 -0.90 1.00
N GLN A 127 20.03 -1.52 -0.18
CA GLN A 127 19.49 -0.93 -1.40
C GLN A 127 18.48 -1.86 -2.05
N VAL A 128 17.41 -1.27 -2.59
CA VAL A 128 16.39 -1.98 -3.35
C VAL A 128 15.94 -1.14 -4.54
N GLU A 129 15.74 -1.81 -5.67
CA GLU A 129 15.15 -1.19 -6.87
C GLU A 129 13.63 -1.34 -6.82
N VAL A 130 12.93 -0.21 -6.96
CA VAL A 130 11.47 -0.13 -6.96
C VAL A 130 11.01 0.44 -8.29
N SER A 131 10.09 -0.23 -8.97
CA SER A 131 9.43 0.33 -10.16
C SER A 131 8.18 1.10 -9.75
N LEU A 132 8.14 2.41 -10.06
CA LEU A 132 7.03 3.27 -9.63
C LEU A 132 5.73 2.97 -10.39
N ALA A 133 4.65 2.78 -9.65
CA ALA A 133 3.33 2.49 -10.20
C ALA A 133 2.83 3.66 -11.05
N GLY A 134 2.14 3.33 -12.15
CA GLY A 134 1.62 4.31 -13.12
C GLY A 134 2.65 4.84 -14.12
N ILE A 135 3.94 4.98 -13.75
CA ILE A 135 4.98 5.49 -14.66
C ILE A 135 6.04 4.45 -15.06
N GLY A 136 6.16 3.35 -14.32
CA GLY A 136 7.13 2.27 -14.57
C GLY A 136 8.59 2.70 -14.47
N ARG A 137 8.86 3.88 -13.88
CA ARG A 137 10.21 4.45 -13.80
C ARG A 137 10.93 3.80 -12.61
N PRO A 138 12.13 3.24 -12.81
CA PRO A 138 12.86 2.59 -11.73
C PRO A 138 13.48 3.63 -10.79
N VAL A 139 13.42 3.32 -9.51
CA VAL A 139 13.93 4.12 -8.39
C VAL A 139 14.82 3.24 -7.56
N LEU A 140 15.99 3.76 -7.21
CA LEU A 140 16.86 3.11 -6.24
C LEU A 140 16.57 3.75 -4.89
N VAL A 141 16.31 2.91 -3.90
CA VAL A 141 16.09 3.33 -2.53
C VAL A 141 17.28 2.86 -1.71
N GLN A 142 17.84 3.75 -0.90
CA GLN A 142 18.87 3.40 0.08
C GLN A 142 18.31 3.58 1.48
N ARG A 143 18.46 2.54 2.31
CA ARG A 143 18.17 2.60 3.74
C ARG A 143 19.46 2.66 4.55
N LYS A 144 19.38 3.31 5.71
CA LYS A 144 20.45 3.39 6.69
C LYS A 144 19.86 3.41 8.10
N ASP A 145 20.43 2.64 9.01
CA ASP A 145 20.05 2.61 10.43
C ASP A 145 18.54 2.37 10.70
N GLY A 146 17.85 1.66 9.79
CA GLY A 146 16.42 1.36 9.94
C GLY A 146 15.49 2.46 9.44
N GLU A 147 15.99 3.43 8.67
CA GLU A 147 15.20 4.46 7.98
C GLU A 147 15.60 4.56 6.50
N ILE A 148 14.74 5.14 5.66
CA ILE A 148 15.12 5.46 4.27
C ILE A 148 15.96 6.73 4.26
N GLU A 149 17.20 6.63 3.80
CA GLU A 149 18.11 7.78 3.67
C GLU A 149 17.71 8.63 2.47
N TRP A 150 17.42 7.99 1.33
CA TRP A 150 16.96 8.65 0.11
C TRP A 150 16.31 7.67 -0.85
N ALA A 151 15.52 8.21 -1.78
CA ALA A 151 14.95 7.48 -2.90
C ALA A 151 15.12 8.31 -4.18
N LYS A 152 15.88 7.81 -5.15
CA LYS A 152 16.25 8.55 -6.36
C LYS A 152 15.96 7.77 -7.63
N TYR A 153 15.58 8.48 -8.68
CA TYR A 153 15.37 7.86 -9.97
C TYR A 153 16.67 7.31 -10.55
N ILE A 154 16.59 6.11 -11.13
CA ILE A 154 17.73 5.53 -11.84
C ILE A 154 17.87 6.23 -13.19
N GLU A 155 18.92 7.02 -13.35
CA GLU A 155 19.24 7.71 -14.60
C GLU A 155 20.59 7.22 -15.14
N ARG A 156 20.55 6.27 -16.09
CA ARG A 156 21.75 5.66 -16.69
C ARG A 156 22.70 6.67 -17.35
N SER A 157 22.17 7.81 -17.80
CA SER A 157 22.92 8.85 -18.50
C SER A 157 23.70 9.79 -17.57
N LYS A 158 23.47 9.72 -16.25
CA LYS A 158 24.06 10.64 -15.28
C LYS A 158 24.74 9.87 -14.15
N PRO A 159 25.79 10.46 -13.55
CA PRO A 159 26.35 9.92 -12.31
C PRO A 159 25.33 10.03 -11.16
N ARG A 160 25.44 9.14 -10.17
CA ARG A 160 24.46 8.92 -9.09
C ARG A 160 24.25 10.13 -8.17
N ASP A 161 25.28 10.95 -8.01
CA ASP A 161 25.23 12.23 -7.30
C ASP A 161 24.24 13.22 -7.92
N LYS A 162 24.01 13.11 -9.24
CA LYS A 162 23.08 13.97 -10.00
C LYS A 162 21.71 13.35 -10.21
N TRP A 163 21.44 12.19 -9.63
CA TRP A 163 20.10 11.59 -9.71
C TRP A 163 19.11 12.42 -8.89
N LYS A 164 17.95 12.66 -9.50
CA LYS A 164 16.87 13.44 -8.90
C LYS A 164 16.17 12.63 -7.82
N ASP A 165 15.91 13.26 -6.68
CA ASP A 165 15.11 12.66 -5.60
C ASP A 165 13.64 12.58 -6.02
N ILE A 166 12.96 11.49 -5.66
CA ILE A 166 11.56 11.28 -6.04
C ILE A 166 10.63 12.25 -5.31
N SER A 167 11.02 12.74 -4.13
CA SER A 167 10.24 13.70 -3.34
C SER A 167 10.01 15.02 -4.07
N GLU A 168 10.94 15.41 -4.96
CA GLU A 168 10.78 16.59 -5.82
C GLU A 168 9.62 16.46 -6.82
N ASP A 169 9.19 15.24 -7.15
CA ASP A 169 8.03 14.98 -8.00
C ASP A 169 6.75 14.65 -7.19
N GLY A 170 6.78 14.91 -5.87
CA GLY A 170 5.67 14.66 -4.96
C GLY A 170 5.43 13.19 -4.64
N TRP A 171 6.46 12.35 -4.79
CA TRP A 171 6.43 11.00 -4.23
C TRP A 171 6.81 11.03 -2.75
N GLU A 172 6.12 10.21 -1.98
CA GLU A 172 6.42 9.92 -0.59
C GLU A 172 6.89 8.48 -0.47
N TYR A 173 7.68 8.20 0.56
CA TYR A 173 8.14 6.86 0.86
C TYR A 173 8.02 6.57 2.34
N ARG A 174 7.77 5.31 2.65
CA ARG A 174 7.65 4.80 4.01
C ARG A 174 8.51 3.56 4.15
N TYR A 175 9.28 3.51 5.23
CA TYR A 175 9.96 2.29 5.65
C TYR A 175 9.01 1.48 6.52
N GLU A 176 8.92 0.19 6.23
CA GLU A 176 8.17 -0.75 7.06
C GLU A 176 9.09 -1.85 7.53
N THR A 177 9.15 -2.02 8.84
CA THR A 177 9.96 -3.05 9.48
C THR A 177 9.32 -4.43 9.34
N ALA A 178 10.13 -5.48 9.45
CA ALA A 178 9.62 -6.86 9.53
C ALA A 178 8.62 -7.05 10.69
N GLN A 179 8.86 -6.37 11.81
CA GLN A 179 8.00 -6.42 12.99
C GLN A 179 6.61 -5.80 12.71
N GLU A 180 6.56 -4.60 12.13
CA GLU A 180 5.29 -3.93 11.80
C GLU A 180 4.46 -4.77 10.82
N ARG A 181 5.11 -5.33 9.80
CA ARG A 181 4.44 -6.22 8.83
C ARG A 181 3.87 -7.46 9.50
N PHE A 182 4.65 -8.08 10.40
CA PHE A 182 4.19 -9.22 11.19
C PHE A 182 2.99 -8.85 12.08
N GLU A 183 3.00 -7.68 12.70
CA GLU A 183 1.89 -7.22 13.54
C GLU A 183 0.62 -6.96 12.73
N VAL A 184 0.75 -6.37 11.53
CA VAL A 184 -0.37 -6.21 10.59
C VAL A 184 -0.95 -7.57 10.22
N HIS A 185 -0.10 -8.53 9.85
CA HIS A 185 -0.53 -9.89 9.54
C HIS A 185 -1.24 -10.56 10.73
N LYS A 186 -0.62 -10.50 11.91
CA LYS A 186 -1.17 -11.06 13.15
C LYS A 186 -2.54 -10.48 13.46
N LYS A 187 -2.74 -9.18 13.21
CA LYS A 187 -4.03 -8.50 13.38
C LYS A 187 -5.07 -9.01 12.37
N ARG A 188 -4.68 -9.28 11.12
CA ARG A 188 -5.57 -9.87 10.09
C ARG A 188 -6.04 -11.26 10.48
N GLU A 189 -5.15 -12.09 11.00
CA GLU A 189 -5.46 -13.47 11.45
C GLU A 189 -6.20 -13.52 12.81
N GLY A 190 -6.62 -12.37 13.37
CA GLY A 190 -7.35 -12.34 14.65
C GLY A 190 -6.49 -12.63 15.87
N GLY A 191 -5.15 -12.54 15.75
CA GLY A 191 -4.21 -12.61 16.87
C GLY A 191 -3.37 -13.89 16.93
N GLU A 192 -3.79 -14.97 16.26
CA GLU A 192 -3.06 -16.24 16.22
C GLU A 192 -2.56 -16.52 14.81
N THR A 193 -1.25 -16.71 14.65
CA THR A 193 -0.64 -17.06 13.36
C THR A 193 0.49 -18.05 13.58
N LYS A 194 0.72 -18.93 12.59
CA LYS A 194 1.85 -19.87 12.57
C LYS A 194 3.15 -19.19 12.11
N ARG A 195 3.06 -17.99 11.54
CA ARG A 195 4.22 -17.22 11.07
C ARG A 195 4.91 -16.52 12.23
N THR A 196 6.19 -16.24 12.06
CA THR A 196 7.01 -15.45 12.98
C THR A 196 7.56 -14.23 12.25
N VAL A 197 8.18 -13.31 13.01
CA VAL A 197 8.82 -12.10 12.48
C VAL A 197 9.88 -12.43 11.43
N GLU A 198 10.55 -13.58 11.56
CA GLU A 198 11.59 -14.05 10.63
C GLU A 198 11.04 -14.39 9.22
N ASN A 199 9.73 -14.60 9.09
CA ASN A 199 9.08 -14.78 7.79
C ASN A 199 8.89 -13.46 7.02
N TYR A 200 9.17 -12.31 7.64
CA TYR A 200 8.96 -11.00 7.05
C TYR A 200 10.28 -10.29 6.81
N LEU A 201 10.43 -9.71 5.62
CA LEU A 201 11.52 -8.82 5.29
C LEU A 201 11.09 -7.36 5.46
N PRO A 202 12.00 -6.47 5.85
CA PRO A 202 11.72 -5.04 5.80
C PRO A 202 11.48 -4.60 4.36
N ARG A 203 10.60 -3.63 4.16
CA ARG A 203 10.25 -3.11 2.82
C ARG A 203 10.20 -1.60 2.78
N VAL A 204 10.27 -1.08 1.58
CA VAL A 204 9.91 0.31 1.28
C VAL A 204 8.61 0.34 0.50
N SER A 205 7.73 1.26 0.88
CA SER A 205 6.50 1.57 0.17
C SER A 205 6.57 2.99 -0.35
N ILE A 206 6.54 3.15 -1.67
CA ILE A 206 6.55 4.46 -2.35
C ILE A 206 5.14 4.74 -2.88
N TYR A 207 4.62 5.94 -2.64
CA TYR A 207 3.27 6.32 -3.04
C TYR A 207 3.17 7.84 -3.28
N LYS A 208 2.02 8.30 -3.78
CA LYS A 208 1.65 9.73 -3.82
C LYS A 208 0.39 9.99 -3.02
N SER A 209 0.40 11.03 -2.21
CA SER A 209 -0.79 11.50 -1.51
C SER A 209 -1.51 12.58 -2.32
N ARG A 210 -2.82 12.44 -2.48
CA ARG A 210 -3.67 13.48 -3.08
C ARG A 210 -5.01 13.54 -2.35
N ILE A 211 -5.51 14.76 -2.12
CA ILE A 211 -6.89 14.93 -1.64
C ILE A 211 -7.83 14.60 -2.80
N SER A 212 -8.53 13.49 -2.67
CA SER A 212 -9.53 13.00 -3.62
C SER A 212 -10.66 12.33 -2.85
N GLY A 213 -11.90 12.61 -3.21
CA GLY A 213 -13.08 12.00 -2.62
C GLY A 213 -14.37 12.60 -3.16
N LEU A 214 -15.47 12.30 -2.48
CA LEU A 214 -16.82 12.71 -2.87
C LEU A 214 -16.93 14.22 -3.13
N LEU A 215 -16.30 15.05 -2.28
CA LEU A 215 -16.34 16.51 -2.40
C LEU A 215 -15.59 17.05 -3.63
N GLN A 216 -14.61 16.31 -4.13
CA GLN A 216 -13.85 16.66 -5.33
C GLN A 216 -14.46 16.05 -6.61
N GLY A 217 -15.48 15.21 -6.48
CA GLY A 217 -16.07 14.47 -7.61
C GLY A 217 -15.13 13.39 -8.18
N ASP A 218 -14.12 13.00 -7.42
CA ASP A 218 -13.07 12.06 -7.80
C ASP A 218 -12.98 10.99 -6.71
N MET A 219 -13.64 9.86 -6.92
CA MET A 219 -13.71 8.76 -5.96
C MET A 219 -12.59 7.73 -6.13
N GLY A 220 -11.73 7.88 -7.14
CA GLY A 220 -10.92 6.78 -7.66
C GLY A 220 -10.58 6.98 -9.13
#